data_AF-A0A968YPY5-F1
#
_entry.id   AF-A0A968YPY5-F1
#
_cell.length_a   1.000
_cell.length_b   1.000
_cell.length_c   1.000
_cell.angle_alpha   90.00
_cell.angle_beta   90.00
_cell.angle_gamma   90.00
#
_symmetry.space_group_name_H-M   'P 1'
#
loop_
_entity.id
_entity.type
_entity.pdbx_description
1 polymer ?
#
loop_
_entity_poly.entity_id
_entity_poly.type
_entity_poly.pdbx_seq_one_letter_code
_entity_poly.pdbx_strand_id
1 'polypeptide(L)'
;MVSPTKYWQMRILPIGENVQLKHRREISRAKEFFKIQFPHLSSKPTLSTEENKQVQTVLWEIFRSDDDIYQRAIAGVCLRCYVSHRILITCKTIPHIYNVSAENLFKYTDLLPFVLNDDGKALVILDSEGKTQHILNHHDGTTRPIAKGGEFFTVEILRKFNPNLGSNESLDNWTHRLTRQNEGIKSFLWGFGLATPSDWGLLCKSIPRSLSGLLSTEDYEIVKAFQTVYQRDRLNTRQRGCCSQPTPSQLQEMLHLLQQQILL
;
A
#
# COMPACT_ATOMS: atom_id res chain seq x y z
N MET A 1 3.62 17.89 15.69
CA MET A 1 4.98 18.40 15.41
C MET A 1 5.77 17.37 14.61
N VAL A 2 6.43 17.78 13.53
CA VAL A 2 7.14 16.87 12.60
C VAL A 2 8.55 17.37 12.31
N SER A 3 9.58 16.53 12.34
CA SER A 3 10.92 16.94 11.92
C SER A 3 10.97 17.23 10.41
N PRO A 4 11.54 18.37 9.97
CA PRO A 4 11.71 18.69 8.55
C PRO A 4 12.51 17.62 7.79
N THR A 5 13.41 16.92 8.48
CA THR A 5 14.23 15.83 7.91
C THR A 5 13.41 14.74 7.21
N LYS A 6 12.13 14.57 7.56
CA LYS A 6 11.25 13.62 6.88
C LYS A 6 11.05 13.94 5.39
N TYR A 7 11.30 15.17 4.94
CA TYR A 7 11.22 15.57 3.54
C TYR A 7 12.48 15.26 2.73
N TRP A 8 13.57 14.79 3.35
CA TRP A 8 14.76 14.36 2.61
C TRP A 8 15.41 13.08 3.16
N GLN A 9 14.81 12.46 4.18
CA GLN A 9 15.16 11.13 4.65
C GLN A 9 14.05 10.17 4.28
N MET A 10 14.33 9.21 3.42
CA MET A 10 13.35 8.20 3.00
C MET A 10 13.47 6.94 3.84
N ARG A 11 12.33 6.32 4.20
CA ARG A 11 12.28 4.96 4.73
C ARG A 11 12.42 3.97 3.60
N ILE A 12 13.43 3.12 3.71
CA ILE A 12 13.74 2.09 2.71
C ILE A 12 13.53 0.70 3.32
N LEU A 13 13.16 -0.25 2.47
CA LEU A 13 13.13 -1.65 2.85
C LEU A 13 14.57 -2.12 3.16
N PRO A 14 14.81 -2.82 4.29
CA PRO A 14 16.08 -3.50 4.49
C PRO A 14 16.15 -4.69 3.52
N ILE A 15 17.01 -4.61 2.51
CA ILE A 15 17.27 -5.72 1.58
C ILE A 15 18.70 -6.23 1.85
N GLY A 16 18.86 -7.53 2.11
CA GLY A 16 20.14 -8.22 2.31
C GLY A 16 20.54 -8.48 3.77
N GLU A 17 21.73 -9.07 3.97
CA GLU A 17 22.29 -9.47 5.28
C GLU A 17 22.61 -8.30 6.22
N ASN A 18 22.65 -7.08 5.71
CA ASN A 18 22.86 -5.85 6.48
C ASN A 18 21.54 -5.29 7.05
N VAL A 19 20.73 -6.14 7.67
CA VAL A 19 19.50 -5.78 8.41
C VAL A 19 19.76 -4.75 9.51
N GLN A 20 21.03 -4.58 9.91
CA GLN A 20 21.47 -3.59 10.91
C GLN A 20 21.79 -2.19 10.34
N LEU A 21 21.90 -2.01 9.01
CA LEU A 21 22.23 -0.71 8.42
C LEU A 21 20.97 0.07 8.05
N LYS A 22 20.60 0.98 8.97
CA LYS A 22 19.73 2.16 8.83
C LYS A 22 18.57 2.00 7.81
N HIS A 23 17.36 1.79 8.33
CA HIS A 23 16.06 1.91 7.61
C HIS A 23 15.73 3.34 7.11
N ARG A 24 16.75 4.17 6.90
CA ARG A 24 16.67 5.57 6.49
C ARG A 24 17.83 5.89 5.56
N ARG A 25 17.51 6.47 4.42
CA ARG A 25 18.47 7.04 3.48
C ARG A 25 18.25 8.54 3.37
N GLU A 26 19.31 9.32 3.54
CA GLU A 26 19.28 10.74 3.19
C GLU A 26 19.40 10.90 1.67
N ILE A 27 18.56 11.76 1.09
CA ILE A 27 18.52 12.07 -0.33
C ILE A 27 19.02 13.51 -0.53
N SER A 28 20.30 13.67 -0.88
CA SER A 28 20.98 14.97 -0.91
C SER A 28 20.26 16.04 -1.73
N ARG A 29 19.87 15.70 -2.97
CA ARG A 29 19.11 16.60 -3.85
C ARG A 29 17.78 17.09 -3.27
N ALA A 30 17.09 16.23 -2.50
CA ALA A 30 15.84 16.61 -1.83
C ALA A 30 16.12 17.56 -0.66
N LYS A 31 17.21 17.31 0.08
CA LYS A 31 17.65 18.19 1.18
C LYS A 31 18.04 19.57 0.68
N GLU A 32 18.81 19.64 -0.40
CA GLU A 32 19.24 20.89 -1.03
C GLU A 32 18.02 21.67 -1.54
N PHE A 33 17.15 21.01 -2.30
CA PHE A 33 15.92 21.62 -2.80
C PHE A 33 15.02 22.12 -1.65
N PHE A 34 14.83 21.32 -0.60
CA PHE A 34 14.04 21.73 0.55
C PHE A 34 14.62 22.96 1.26
N LYS A 35 15.95 23.03 1.39
CA LYS A 35 16.62 24.20 1.99
C LYS A 35 16.44 25.47 1.16
N ILE A 36 16.44 25.35 -0.17
CA ILE A 36 16.20 26.48 -1.08
C ILE A 36 14.75 26.95 -0.97
N GLN A 37 13.79 26.02 -1.03
CA GLN A 37 12.36 26.35 -1.01
C GLN A 37 11.87 26.81 0.37
N PHE A 38 12.45 26.28 1.45
CA PHE A 38 12.03 26.58 2.82
C PHE A 38 13.23 26.88 3.75
N PRO A 39 14.00 27.95 3.51
CA PRO A 39 15.24 28.23 4.25
C PRO A 39 15.02 28.29 5.77
N HIS A 40 13.99 29.02 6.20
CA HIS A 40 13.64 29.22 7.61
C HIS A 40 13.08 27.97 8.31
N LEU A 41 12.53 27.02 7.55
CA LEU A 41 11.97 25.78 8.12
C LEU A 41 13.00 24.66 8.17
N SER A 42 13.98 24.67 7.26
CA SER A 42 14.99 23.63 7.13
C SER A 42 15.90 23.48 8.36
N SER A 43 16.11 24.57 9.12
CA SER A 43 16.92 24.62 10.33
C SER A 43 16.14 24.35 11.62
N LYS A 44 14.80 24.31 11.56
CA LYS A 44 13.97 24.06 12.74
C LYS A 44 14.07 22.60 13.18
N PRO A 45 14.06 22.31 14.50
CA PRO A 45 14.02 20.92 14.98
C PRO A 45 12.69 20.24 14.62
N THR A 46 11.59 20.99 14.65
CA THR A 46 10.24 20.53 14.37
C THR A 46 9.42 21.61 13.65
N LEU A 47 8.48 21.15 12.83
CA LEU A 47 7.42 21.92 12.18
C LEU A 47 6.14 21.81 12.99
N SER A 48 5.43 22.91 13.15
CA SER A 48 4.04 22.93 13.57
C SER A 48 3.14 22.22 12.54
N THR A 49 1.89 21.96 12.92
CA THR A 49 0.92 21.34 12.01
C THR A 49 0.66 22.22 10.78
N GLU A 50 0.57 23.54 10.96
CA GLU A 50 0.30 24.49 9.87
C GLU A 50 1.49 24.63 8.93
N GLU A 51 2.71 24.78 9.46
CA GLU A 51 3.92 24.81 8.62
C GLU A 51 4.09 23.51 7.82
N ASN A 52 3.81 22.36 8.45
CA ASN A 52 3.89 21.08 7.76
C ASN A 52 2.84 20.96 6.65
N LYS A 53 1.63 21.47 6.88
CA LYS A 53 0.57 21.51 5.87
C LYS A 53 0.96 22.44 4.71
N GLN A 54 1.48 23.63 5.00
CA GLN A 54 1.95 24.57 3.99
C GLN A 54 3.08 23.97 3.13
N VAL A 55 4.06 23.33 3.75
CA VAL A 55 5.14 22.63 3.03
C VAL A 55 4.57 21.56 2.09
N GLN A 56 3.61 20.76 2.55
CA GLN A 56 2.97 19.72 1.73
C GLN A 56 2.21 20.32 0.54
N THR A 57 1.47 21.41 0.75
CA THR A 57 0.74 22.10 -0.31
C THR A 57 1.69 22.65 -1.37
N VAL A 58 2.72 23.40 -0.97
CA VAL A 58 3.69 24.00 -1.91
C VAL A 58 4.43 22.92 -2.69
N LEU A 59 4.93 21.86 -2.02
CA LEU A 59 5.60 20.77 -2.72
C LEU A 59 4.65 20.01 -3.66
N TRP A 60 3.38 19.88 -3.31
CA TRP A 60 2.38 19.22 -4.15
C TRP A 60 2.07 20.06 -5.37
N GLU A 61 1.94 21.39 -5.24
CA GLU A 61 1.76 22.32 -6.35
C GLU A 61 2.94 22.24 -7.31
N ILE A 62 4.18 22.29 -6.81
CA ILE A 62 5.38 22.12 -7.66
C ILE A 62 5.40 20.74 -8.31
N PHE A 63 5.02 19.67 -7.61
CA PHE A 63 4.98 18.33 -8.20
C PHE A 63 3.94 18.21 -9.34
N ARG A 64 2.87 19.00 -9.26
CA ARG A 64 1.75 19.02 -10.23
C ARG A 64 1.86 20.08 -11.30
N SER A 65 2.78 21.03 -11.18
CA SER A 65 2.92 22.11 -12.16
C SER A 65 3.34 21.57 -13.53
N ASP A 66 3.16 22.37 -14.57
CA ASP A 66 3.65 22.05 -15.92
C ASP A 66 4.97 22.77 -16.26
N ASP A 67 5.59 23.40 -15.26
CA ASP A 67 6.81 24.18 -15.42
C ASP A 67 8.06 23.27 -15.48
N ASP A 68 9.06 23.58 -14.66
CA ASP A 68 10.34 22.89 -14.60
C ASP A 68 10.18 21.41 -14.18
N ILE A 69 10.39 20.51 -15.16
CA ILE A 69 10.29 19.05 -15.02
C ILE A 69 11.23 18.48 -13.94
N TYR A 70 12.40 19.10 -13.74
CA TYR A 70 13.33 18.68 -12.72
C TYR A 70 12.83 19.08 -11.34
N GLN A 71 12.36 20.32 -11.18
CA GLN A 71 11.78 20.77 -9.91
C GLN A 71 10.55 19.96 -9.51
N ARG A 72 9.67 19.65 -10.48
CA ARG A 72 8.54 18.73 -10.30
C ARG A 72 9.01 17.39 -9.72
N ALA A 73 10.01 16.78 -10.34
CA ALA A 73 10.53 15.49 -9.90
C ALA A 73 11.15 15.55 -8.50
N ILE A 74 11.90 16.60 -8.17
CA ILE A 74 12.53 16.75 -6.85
C ILE A 74 11.49 17.05 -5.76
N ALA A 75 10.50 17.89 -6.02
CA ALA A 75 9.39 18.12 -5.10
C ALA A 75 8.62 16.82 -4.82
N GLY A 76 8.40 16.01 -5.86
CA GLY A 76 7.88 14.65 -5.73
C GLY A 76 8.74 13.76 -4.82
N VAL A 77 10.07 13.79 -4.97
CA VAL A 77 10.99 13.07 -4.07
C VAL A 77 10.85 13.55 -2.61
N CYS A 78 10.73 14.85 -2.37
CA CYS A 78 10.53 15.38 -1.01
C CYS A 78 9.25 14.83 -0.36
N LEU A 79 8.14 14.84 -1.10
CA LEU A 79 6.87 14.29 -0.65
C LEU A 79 6.92 12.77 -0.45
N ARG A 80 7.57 12.03 -1.36
CA ARG A 80 7.75 10.58 -1.23
C ARG A 80 8.57 10.23 0.01
N CYS A 81 9.61 11.01 0.33
CA CYS A 81 10.33 10.87 1.60
C CYS A 81 9.36 10.98 2.77
N TYR A 82 8.55 12.04 2.82
CA TYR A 82 7.58 12.25 3.90
C TYR A 82 6.58 11.08 4.02
N VAL A 83 5.96 10.70 2.89
CA VAL A 83 4.97 9.62 2.79
C VAL A 83 5.55 8.30 3.28
N SER A 84 6.81 7.98 2.97
CA SER A 84 7.47 6.74 3.41
C SER A 84 7.50 6.58 4.94
N HIS A 85 7.63 7.67 5.71
CA HIS A 85 7.54 7.61 7.17
C HIS A 85 6.13 7.28 7.62
N ARG A 86 5.12 7.85 6.96
CA ARG A 86 3.71 7.63 7.33
C ARG A 86 3.24 6.23 6.95
N ILE A 87 3.73 5.68 5.83
CA ILE A 87 3.55 4.26 5.47
C ILE A 87 4.10 3.39 6.60
N LEU A 88 5.35 3.60 7.02
CA LEU A 88 5.98 2.81 8.09
C LEU A 88 5.18 2.87 9.40
N ILE A 89 4.73 4.07 9.81
CA ILE A 89 3.89 4.24 11.00
C ILE A 89 2.59 3.43 10.86
N THR A 90 1.94 3.49 9.69
CA THR A 90 0.70 2.75 9.42
C THR A 90 0.94 1.24 9.44
N CYS A 91 2.04 0.74 8.87
CA CYS A 91 2.37 -0.68 8.95
C CYS A 91 2.54 -1.14 10.40
N LYS A 92 3.13 -0.30 11.27
CA LYS A 92 3.28 -0.62 12.70
C LYS A 92 1.95 -0.76 13.44
N THR A 93 0.90 -0.07 13.02
CA THR A 93 -0.41 -0.17 13.68
C THR A 93 -1.19 -1.42 13.26
N ILE A 94 -0.91 -2.00 12.08
CA ILE A 94 -1.68 -3.13 11.54
C ILE A 94 -1.60 -4.38 12.43
N PRO A 95 -0.41 -4.84 12.91
CA PRO A 95 -0.33 -5.97 13.84
C PRO A 95 -1.15 -5.78 15.11
N HIS A 96 -1.20 -4.56 15.67
CA HIS A 96 -2.00 -4.29 16.87
C HIS A 96 -3.52 -4.45 16.66
N ILE A 97 -3.98 -4.33 15.40
CA ILE A 97 -5.40 -4.50 15.04
C ILE A 97 -5.75 -5.98 14.86
N TYR A 98 -4.82 -6.81 14.37
CA TYR A 98 -5.12 -8.18 13.96
C TYR A 98 -4.47 -9.28 14.81
N ASN A 99 -3.33 -9.02 15.46
CA ASN A 99 -2.70 -9.93 16.43
C ASN A 99 -3.28 -9.68 17.83
N VAL A 100 -4.62 -9.72 17.95
CA VAL A 100 -5.30 -9.52 19.24
C VAL A 100 -5.29 -10.80 20.08
N SER A 101 -5.24 -11.97 19.42
CA SER A 101 -4.99 -13.27 20.06
C SER A 101 -3.49 -13.46 20.33
N ALA A 102 -3.14 -14.33 21.28
CA ALA A 102 -1.77 -14.58 21.74
C ALA A 102 -0.80 -15.10 20.66
N GLU A 103 -1.28 -15.36 19.44
CA GLU A 103 -0.47 -15.76 18.30
C GLU A 103 0.00 -14.51 17.55
N ASN A 104 1.30 -14.21 17.65
CA ASN A 104 1.95 -13.18 16.85
C ASN A 104 2.11 -13.64 15.39
N LEU A 105 0.99 -13.71 14.65
CA LEU A 105 0.89 -14.30 13.31
C LEU A 105 1.87 -13.65 12.30
N PHE A 106 2.11 -12.35 12.42
CA PHE A 106 3.05 -11.60 11.59
C PHE A 106 3.55 -10.33 12.31
N LYS A 107 4.65 -9.75 11.82
CA LYS A 107 5.22 -8.49 12.26
C LYS A 107 4.97 -7.39 11.21
N TYR A 108 5.06 -6.13 11.63
CA TYR A 108 4.91 -5.01 10.69
C TYR A 108 5.95 -5.02 9.55
N THR A 109 7.12 -5.63 9.79
CA THR A 109 8.20 -5.78 8.80
C THR A 109 7.77 -6.64 7.62
N ASP A 110 6.87 -7.60 7.83
CA ASP A 110 6.36 -8.49 6.78
C ASP A 110 5.45 -7.74 5.80
N LEU A 111 4.93 -6.57 6.21
CA LEU A 111 4.08 -5.71 5.38
C LEU A 111 4.89 -4.76 4.49
N LEU A 112 6.12 -4.43 4.90
CA LEU A 112 6.92 -3.38 4.24
C LEU A 112 7.22 -3.67 2.75
N PRO A 113 7.51 -4.91 2.31
CA PRO A 113 7.78 -5.20 0.91
C PRO A 113 6.64 -4.79 -0.05
N PHE A 114 5.39 -4.74 0.42
CA PHE A 114 4.24 -4.38 -0.40
C PHE A 114 4.04 -2.88 -0.61
N VAL A 115 4.68 -2.04 0.21
CA VAL A 115 4.37 -0.60 0.28
C VAL A 115 5.60 0.31 0.33
N LEU A 116 6.79 -0.20 0.69
CA LEU A 116 8.06 0.52 0.65
C LEU A 116 8.92 0.04 -0.53
N ASN A 117 8.37 0.15 -1.74
CA ASN A 117 9.04 -0.20 -3.00
C ASN A 117 9.85 0.96 -3.61
N ASP A 118 10.17 1.96 -2.80
CA ASP A 118 10.80 3.22 -3.21
C ASP A 118 12.10 3.45 -2.42
N ASP A 119 13.17 3.82 -3.12
CA ASP A 119 14.49 4.08 -2.55
C ASP A 119 14.98 5.52 -2.74
N GLY A 120 14.14 6.37 -3.35
CA GLY A 120 14.35 7.80 -3.54
C GLY A 120 15.30 8.17 -4.67
N LYS A 121 15.89 7.20 -5.39
CA LYS A 121 16.85 7.45 -6.48
C LYS A 121 16.16 7.82 -7.80
N ALA A 122 15.03 7.21 -8.11
CA ALA A 122 14.28 7.53 -9.34
C ALA A 122 13.64 8.92 -9.23
N LEU A 123 13.90 9.78 -10.22
CA LEU A 123 13.15 11.02 -10.44
C LEU A 123 11.85 10.63 -11.13
N VAL A 124 10.73 10.73 -10.42
CA VAL A 124 9.43 10.27 -10.93
C VAL A 124 8.51 11.47 -11.02
N ILE A 125 7.87 11.62 -12.16
CA ILE A 125 6.81 12.59 -12.42
C ILE A 125 5.55 11.86 -12.85
N LEU A 126 4.44 12.59 -12.90
CA LEU A 126 3.22 12.13 -13.54
C LEU A 126 3.13 12.69 -14.96
N ASP A 127 2.43 11.98 -15.85
CA ASP A 127 2.04 12.54 -17.15
C ASP A 127 1.12 13.77 -16.99
N SER A 128 0.84 14.44 -18.11
CA SER A 128 -0.04 15.62 -18.14
C SER A 128 -1.45 15.35 -17.62
N GLU A 129 -1.93 14.10 -17.70
CA GLU A 129 -3.23 13.70 -17.17
C GLU A 129 -3.20 13.30 -15.68
N GLY A 130 -2.02 13.24 -15.08
CA GLY A 130 -1.84 12.76 -13.70
C GLY A 130 -2.17 11.27 -13.51
N LYS A 131 -2.14 10.46 -14.57
CA LYS A 131 -2.55 9.05 -14.58
C LYS A 131 -1.38 8.08 -14.52
N THR A 132 -0.34 8.31 -15.32
CA THR A 132 0.79 7.38 -15.42
C THR A 132 2.06 7.95 -14.80
N GLN A 133 2.88 7.09 -14.20
CA GLN A 133 4.17 7.46 -13.63
C GLN A 133 5.26 7.37 -14.69
N HIS A 134 6.14 8.36 -14.74
CA HIS A 134 7.28 8.39 -15.66
C HIS A 134 8.58 8.61 -14.90
N ILE A 135 9.65 7.95 -15.32
CA ILE A 135 11.00 8.21 -14.83
C ILE A 135 11.63 9.28 -15.72
N LEU A 136 12.05 10.38 -15.10
CA LEU A 136 12.83 11.44 -15.74
C LEU A 136 14.30 11.02 -15.82
N ASN A 137 14.87 11.06 -17.02
CA ASN A 137 16.30 11.01 -17.23
C ASN A 137 16.89 12.42 -17.05
N HIS A 138 17.76 12.56 -16.05
CA HIS A 138 18.36 13.84 -15.71
C HIS A 138 19.28 14.40 -16.80
N HIS A 139 19.89 13.54 -17.62
CA HIS A 139 20.92 13.96 -18.57
C HIS A 139 20.37 14.60 -19.84
N ASP A 140 19.21 14.14 -20.31
CA ASP A 140 18.60 14.57 -21.57
C ASP A 140 17.19 15.17 -21.40
N GLY A 141 16.64 15.15 -20.18
CA GLY A 141 15.29 15.64 -19.89
C GLY A 141 14.17 14.74 -20.42
N THR A 142 14.49 13.59 -20.99
CA THR A 142 13.50 12.65 -21.53
C THR A 142 12.79 11.89 -20.42
N THR A 143 11.58 11.44 -20.70
CA THR A 143 10.75 10.67 -19.78
C THR A 143 10.43 9.31 -20.35
N ARG A 144 10.36 8.29 -19.47
CA ARG A 144 9.92 6.95 -19.85
C ARG A 144 8.80 6.48 -18.93
N PRO A 145 7.73 5.88 -19.47
CA PRO A 145 6.65 5.36 -18.65
C PRO A 145 7.14 4.18 -17.80
N ILE A 146 6.67 4.10 -16.57
CA ILE A 146 6.89 2.95 -15.70
C ILE A 146 5.88 1.86 -16.11
N ALA A 147 6.40 0.65 -16.34
CA ALA A 147 5.56 -0.50 -16.66
C ALA A 147 4.59 -0.82 -15.51
N LYS A 148 3.39 -1.30 -15.85
CA LYS A 148 2.36 -1.70 -14.88
C LYS A 148 2.93 -2.70 -13.86
N GLY A 149 2.73 -2.41 -12.57
CA GLY A 149 3.27 -3.20 -11.46
C GLY A 149 4.69 -2.80 -11.02
N GLY A 150 5.39 -1.97 -11.78
CA GLY A 150 6.65 -1.32 -11.36
C GLY A 150 6.43 0.05 -10.70
N GLU A 151 5.18 0.50 -10.58
CA GLU A 151 4.79 1.81 -10.05
C GLU A 151 5.18 1.97 -8.57
N PHE A 152 5.65 3.15 -8.20
CA PHE A 152 5.97 3.44 -6.80
C PHE A 152 4.69 3.71 -6.02
N PHE A 153 4.53 3.00 -4.88
CA PHE A 153 3.33 3.15 -4.06
C PHE A 153 3.25 4.54 -3.41
N THR A 154 4.39 5.13 -3.05
CA THR A 154 4.50 6.52 -2.57
C THR A 154 3.97 7.51 -3.60
N VAL A 155 4.26 7.30 -4.89
CA VAL A 155 3.76 8.14 -5.99
C VAL A 155 2.27 7.91 -6.22
N GLU A 156 1.77 6.67 -6.12
CA GLU A 156 0.32 6.40 -6.20
C GLU A 156 -0.47 7.12 -5.11
N ILE A 157 0.08 7.22 -3.90
CA ILE A 157 -0.53 8.01 -2.81
C ILE A 157 -0.64 9.47 -3.21
N LEU A 158 0.45 10.07 -3.71
CA LEU A 158 0.51 11.48 -4.12
C LEU A 158 -0.34 11.78 -5.36
N ARG A 159 -0.43 10.83 -6.28
CA ARG A 159 -1.26 10.90 -7.49
C ARG A 159 -2.74 11.03 -7.16
N LYS A 160 -3.21 10.37 -6.09
CA LYS A 160 -4.61 10.44 -5.67
C LYS A 160 -4.86 11.51 -4.60
N PHE A 161 -3.80 12.03 -3.97
CA PHE A 161 -3.90 13.10 -2.98
C PHE A 161 -4.14 14.45 -3.64
N ASN A 162 -5.04 15.25 -3.03
CA ASN A 162 -5.26 16.64 -3.37
C ASN A 162 -5.45 17.45 -2.06
N PRO A 163 -4.54 18.38 -1.74
CA PRO A 163 -4.63 19.18 -0.51
C PRO A 163 -5.81 20.16 -0.50
N ASN A 164 -6.48 20.38 -1.64
CA ASN A 164 -7.56 21.36 -1.79
C ASN A 164 -8.97 20.76 -1.59
N LEU A 165 -9.11 19.43 -1.44
CA LEU A 165 -10.43 18.75 -1.37
C LEU A 165 -11.13 18.78 0.01
N GLY A 166 -10.70 19.65 0.93
CA GLY A 166 -11.39 19.92 2.19
C GLY A 166 -10.50 19.80 3.43
N SER A 167 -10.89 20.45 4.52
CA SER A 167 -10.08 20.65 5.73
C SER A 167 -9.71 19.37 6.49
N ASN A 168 -10.38 18.24 6.25
CA ASN A 168 -10.24 17.02 7.04
C ASN A 168 -9.27 15.96 6.47
N GLU A 169 -8.81 16.10 5.23
CA GLU A 169 -8.00 15.06 4.59
C GLU A 169 -6.53 15.48 4.45
N SER A 170 -5.79 15.40 5.56
CA SER A 170 -4.34 15.58 5.57
C SER A 170 -3.62 14.45 4.81
N LEU A 171 -2.40 14.73 4.31
CA LEU A 171 -1.56 13.72 3.68
C LEU A 171 -1.29 12.52 4.61
N ASP A 172 -1.26 12.76 5.93
CA ASP A 172 -1.12 11.71 6.94
C ASP A 172 -2.29 10.72 6.93
N ASN A 173 -3.52 11.25 7.00
CA ASN A 173 -4.75 10.45 6.98
C ASN A 173 -4.92 9.75 5.62
N TRP A 174 -4.60 10.45 4.54
CA TRP A 174 -4.66 9.93 3.17
C TRP A 174 -3.70 8.74 2.99
N THR A 175 -2.43 8.91 3.40
CA THR A 175 -1.42 7.86 3.36
C THR A 175 -1.83 6.67 4.21
N HIS A 176 -2.34 6.91 5.42
CA HIS A 176 -2.81 5.84 6.31
C HIS A 176 -3.93 5.02 5.65
N ARG A 177 -4.94 5.69 5.08
CA ARG A 177 -6.06 5.05 4.40
C ARG A 177 -5.60 4.21 3.21
N LEU A 178 -4.80 4.78 2.31
CA LEU A 178 -4.32 4.05 1.13
C LEU A 178 -3.37 2.90 1.49
N THR A 179 -2.54 3.05 2.51
CA THR A 179 -1.66 1.96 2.99
C THR A 179 -2.48 0.77 3.46
N ARG A 180 -3.54 0.99 4.24
CA ARG A 180 -4.46 -0.10 4.68
C ARG A 180 -5.26 -0.71 3.52
N GLN A 181 -5.48 0.07 2.45
CA GLN A 181 -6.18 -0.39 1.26
C GLN A 181 -5.28 -1.06 0.22
N ASN A 182 -3.95 -1.11 0.45
CA ASN A 182 -3.01 -1.73 -0.47
C ASN A 182 -3.35 -3.22 -0.68
N GLU A 183 -3.47 -3.64 -1.93
CA GLU A 183 -3.91 -4.99 -2.30
C GLU A 183 -2.89 -6.08 -1.91
N GLY A 184 -1.59 -5.75 -1.88
CA GLY A 184 -0.55 -6.65 -1.39
C GLY A 184 -0.70 -6.92 0.11
N ILE A 185 -0.92 -5.87 0.91
CA ILE A 185 -1.21 -6.00 2.34
C ILE A 185 -2.50 -6.78 2.58
N LYS A 186 -3.59 -6.47 1.86
CA LYS A 186 -4.85 -7.23 2.01
C LYS A 186 -4.67 -8.70 1.69
N SER A 187 -3.99 -9.01 0.59
CA SER A 187 -3.73 -10.40 0.17
C SER A 187 -2.87 -11.14 1.19
N PHE A 188 -1.87 -10.47 1.76
CA PHE A 188 -1.06 -11.02 2.85
C PHE A 188 -1.90 -11.34 4.09
N LEU A 189 -2.73 -10.39 4.55
CA LEU A 189 -3.61 -10.59 5.71
C LEU A 189 -4.63 -11.72 5.46
N TRP A 190 -5.17 -11.83 4.25
CA TRP A 190 -6.07 -12.92 3.86
C TRP A 190 -5.40 -14.30 3.97
N GLY A 191 -4.09 -14.40 3.74
CA GLY A 191 -3.34 -15.65 3.94
C GLY A 191 -3.41 -16.18 5.39
N PHE A 192 -3.67 -15.30 6.36
CA PHE A 192 -3.89 -15.63 7.77
C PHE A 192 -5.37 -15.69 8.16
N GLY A 193 -6.28 -15.45 7.21
CA GLY A 193 -7.71 -15.36 7.48
C GLY A 193 -8.10 -14.06 8.19
N LEU A 194 -7.30 -13.01 8.04
CA LEU A 194 -7.52 -11.70 8.64
C LEU A 194 -8.03 -10.71 7.60
N ALA A 195 -8.72 -9.65 8.04
CA ALA A 195 -9.23 -8.59 7.16
C ALA A 195 -10.11 -9.09 6.01
N THR A 196 -10.80 -10.22 6.21
CA THR A 196 -11.74 -10.75 5.22
C THR A 196 -13.03 -9.96 5.22
N PRO A 197 -13.67 -9.79 4.04
CA PRO A 197 -14.94 -9.06 3.96
C PRO A 197 -16.12 -9.82 4.58
N SER A 198 -16.00 -11.14 4.76
CA SER A 198 -16.99 -12.03 5.36
C SER A 198 -16.38 -13.40 5.69
N ASP A 199 -17.06 -14.19 6.52
CA ASP A 199 -16.66 -15.57 6.85
C ASP A 199 -16.59 -16.45 5.60
N TRP A 200 -17.56 -16.33 4.70
CA TRP A 200 -17.55 -16.99 3.39
C TRP A 200 -16.38 -16.51 2.51
N GLY A 201 -15.97 -15.26 2.68
CA GLY A 201 -14.80 -14.68 2.03
C GLY A 201 -13.49 -15.35 2.44
N LEU A 202 -13.40 -15.90 3.66
CA LEU A 202 -12.24 -16.70 4.11
C LEU A 202 -12.07 -17.93 3.26
N LEU A 203 -13.16 -18.64 2.98
CA LEU A 203 -13.13 -19.94 2.30
C LEU A 203 -13.08 -19.80 0.76
N CYS A 204 -13.47 -18.64 0.22
CA CYS A 204 -13.66 -18.47 -1.22
C CYS A 204 -12.39 -18.50 -2.08
N LYS A 205 -11.23 -18.03 -1.58
CA LYS A 205 -10.00 -17.97 -2.39
C LYS A 205 -9.04 -19.12 -2.11
N SER A 206 -8.77 -19.34 -0.84
CA SER A 206 -7.82 -20.33 -0.35
C SER A 206 -8.06 -20.52 1.13
N ILE A 207 -7.90 -21.74 1.64
CA ILE A 207 -7.96 -21.99 3.08
C ILE A 207 -6.81 -21.22 3.76
N PRO A 208 -7.10 -20.31 4.70
CA PRO A 208 -6.07 -19.64 5.48
C PRO A 208 -5.10 -20.60 6.15
N ARG A 209 -3.84 -20.19 6.32
CA ARG A 209 -2.82 -21.00 7.00
C ARG A 209 -3.22 -21.34 8.44
N SER A 210 -3.90 -20.41 9.11
CA SER A 210 -4.43 -20.59 10.46
C SER A 210 -5.48 -21.70 10.55
N LEU A 211 -6.26 -21.94 9.48
CA LEU A 211 -7.28 -22.98 9.43
C LEU A 211 -6.74 -24.31 8.89
N SER A 212 -5.62 -24.29 8.16
CA SER A 212 -5.13 -25.48 7.44
C SER A 212 -4.79 -26.67 8.36
N GLY A 213 -4.41 -26.41 9.61
CA GLY A 213 -4.11 -27.45 10.61
C GLY A 213 -5.29 -27.87 11.50
N LEU A 214 -6.45 -27.20 11.38
CA LEU A 214 -7.65 -27.49 12.18
C LEU A 214 -8.68 -28.31 11.40
N LEU A 215 -8.61 -28.29 10.08
CA LEU A 215 -9.56 -28.96 9.20
C LEU A 215 -9.19 -30.43 9.02
N SER A 216 -10.17 -31.31 9.19
CA SER A 216 -10.08 -32.72 8.81
C SER A 216 -10.09 -32.88 7.30
N THR A 217 -9.74 -34.06 6.80
CA THR A 217 -9.84 -34.38 5.37
C THR A 217 -11.25 -34.16 4.82
N GLU A 218 -12.28 -34.47 5.61
CA GLU A 218 -13.69 -34.27 5.24
C GLU A 218 -14.01 -32.78 5.10
N ASP A 219 -13.51 -31.94 6.01
CA ASP A 219 -13.67 -30.49 5.93
C ASP A 219 -13.02 -29.91 4.67
N TYR A 220 -11.85 -30.43 4.26
CA TYR A 220 -11.18 -30.02 3.03
C TYR A 220 -12.03 -30.30 1.79
N GLU A 221 -12.67 -31.47 1.72
CA GLU A 221 -13.55 -31.80 0.60
C GLU A 221 -14.80 -30.90 0.57
N ILE A 222 -15.38 -30.58 1.74
CA ILE A 222 -16.49 -29.62 1.85
C ILE A 222 -16.06 -28.25 1.31
N VAL A 223 -14.89 -27.75 1.74
CA VAL A 223 -14.39 -26.45 1.27
C VAL A 223 -14.09 -26.47 -0.22
N LYS A 224 -13.58 -27.58 -0.77
CA LYS A 224 -13.31 -27.74 -2.20
C LYS A 224 -14.59 -27.76 -3.03
N ALA A 225 -15.62 -28.46 -2.58
CA ALA A 225 -16.95 -28.42 -3.20
C ALA A 225 -17.52 -26.99 -3.17
N PHE A 226 -17.41 -26.32 -2.01
CA PHE A 226 -17.80 -24.91 -1.88
C PHE A 226 -17.04 -24.02 -2.87
N GLN A 227 -15.71 -24.07 -2.91
CA GLN A 227 -14.88 -23.25 -3.80
C GLN A 227 -15.25 -23.49 -5.27
N THR A 228 -15.48 -24.73 -5.67
CA THR A 228 -15.84 -25.11 -7.04
C THR A 228 -17.13 -24.42 -7.49
N VAL A 229 -18.22 -24.58 -6.72
CA VAL A 229 -19.52 -23.99 -7.04
C VAL A 229 -19.48 -22.48 -6.94
N TYR A 230 -18.92 -21.97 -5.84
CA TYR A 230 -19.00 -20.57 -5.47
C TYR A 230 -18.09 -19.67 -6.33
N GLN A 231 -16.89 -20.12 -6.69
CA GLN A 231 -16.01 -19.37 -7.59
C GLN A 231 -16.57 -19.33 -9.02
N ARG A 232 -17.10 -20.45 -9.52
CA ARG A 232 -17.75 -20.52 -10.83
C ARG A 232 -18.89 -19.50 -10.94
N ASP A 233 -19.81 -19.51 -9.98
CA ASP A 233 -20.98 -18.64 -10.01
C ASP A 233 -20.59 -17.16 -9.93
N ARG A 234 -19.56 -16.83 -9.16
CA ARG A 234 -19.03 -15.46 -9.11
C ARG A 234 -18.42 -15.00 -10.42
N LEU A 235 -17.71 -15.87 -11.13
CA LEU A 235 -17.18 -15.55 -12.46
C LEU A 235 -18.33 -15.30 -13.44
N ASN A 236 -19.36 -16.15 -13.41
CA ASN A 236 -20.52 -16.04 -14.30
C ASN A 236 -21.35 -14.77 -14.03
N THR A 237 -21.57 -14.44 -12.76
CA THR A 237 -22.40 -13.30 -12.34
C THR A 237 -21.63 -11.97 -12.26
N ARG A 238 -20.30 -11.99 -12.42
CA ARG A 238 -19.40 -10.84 -12.24
C ARG A 238 -19.60 -10.10 -10.91
N GLN A 239 -20.06 -10.81 -9.87
CA GLN A 239 -20.29 -10.22 -8.56
C GLN A 239 -18.99 -9.67 -7.96
N ARG A 240 -19.03 -8.40 -7.55
CA ARG A 240 -17.94 -7.71 -6.83
C ARG A 240 -18.36 -7.50 -5.37
N GLY A 241 -17.41 -7.60 -4.45
CA GLY A 241 -17.63 -7.34 -3.01
C GLY A 241 -17.61 -8.57 -2.11
N CYS A 242 -18.23 -8.48 -0.93
CA CYS A 242 -18.23 -9.52 0.09
C CYS A 242 -18.86 -10.82 -0.41
N CYS A 243 -18.29 -11.96 -0.01
CA CYS A 243 -18.90 -13.26 -0.34
C CYS A 243 -20.12 -13.44 0.57
N SER A 244 -21.29 -13.67 -0.03
CA SER A 244 -22.53 -13.90 0.70
C SER A 244 -22.61 -15.35 1.18
N GLN A 245 -23.62 -15.67 1.96
CA GLN A 245 -23.94 -17.06 2.25
C GLN A 245 -24.33 -17.82 0.97
N PRO A 246 -23.98 -19.11 0.83
CA PRO A 246 -24.48 -19.98 -0.23
C PRO A 246 -26.00 -19.97 -0.33
N THR A 247 -26.51 -19.91 -1.56
CA THR A 247 -27.95 -20.08 -1.82
C THR A 247 -28.37 -21.55 -1.65
N PRO A 248 -29.67 -21.84 -1.46
CA PRO A 248 -30.15 -23.22 -1.38
C PRO A 248 -29.77 -24.07 -2.61
N SER A 249 -29.80 -23.49 -3.81
CA SER A 249 -29.38 -24.16 -5.04
C SER A 249 -27.88 -24.50 -5.03
N GLN A 250 -27.03 -23.59 -4.55
CA GLN A 250 -25.60 -23.82 -4.42
C GLN A 250 -25.30 -24.90 -3.39
N LEU A 251 -26.02 -24.92 -2.26
CA LEU A 251 -25.86 -25.98 -1.25
C LEU A 251 -26.25 -27.35 -1.80
N GLN A 252 -27.34 -27.44 -2.56
CA GLN A 252 -27.75 -28.70 -3.18
C GLN A 252 -26.73 -29.21 -4.19
N GLU A 253 -26.11 -28.31 -4.94
CA GLU A 253 -25.02 -28.66 -5.87
C GLU A 253 -23.75 -29.10 -5.14
N MET A 254 -23.35 -28.41 -4.07
CA MET A 254 -22.22 -28.82 -3.23
C MET A 254 -22.42 -30.22 -2.64
N LEU A 255 -23.64 -30.51 -2.16
CA LEU A 255 -24.01 -31.85 -1.67
C LEU A 255 -23.86 -32.91 -2.77
N HIS A 256 -24.28 -32.59 -4.00
CA HIS A 256 -24.15 -33.53 -5.11
C HIS A 256 -22.69 -33.84 -5.44
N LEU A 257 -21.82 -32.83 -5.46
CA LEU A 257 -20.38 -33.01 -5.69
C LEU A 257 -19.73 -33.90 -4.62
N LEU A 258 -20.07 -33.66 -3.35
CA LEU A 258 -19.55 -34.45 -2.23
C LEU A 258 -20.01 -35.91 -2.31
N GLN A 259 -21.27 -36.15 -2.65
CA GLN A 259 -21.80 -37.51 -2.83
C GLN A 259 -21.13 -38.26 -3.97
N GLN A 260 -20.81 -37.58 -5.08
CA GLN A 260 -20.09 -38.18 -6.21
C GLN A 260 -18.66 -38.58 -5.83
N GLN A 261 -17.98 -37.80 -4.98
CA GLN A 261 -16.63 -38.11 -4.51
C GLN A 261 -16.57 -39.27 -3.51
N ILE A 262 -17.64 -39.52 -2.74
CA ILE A 262 -17.72 -40.64 -1.79
C ILE A 262 -17.97 -41.98 -2.51
N LEU A 263 -18.50 -41.95 -3.73
CA LEU A 263 -18.83 -43.14 -4.54
C LEU A 263 -17.70 -43.59 -5.48
N LEU A 264 -16.54 -42.93 -5.44
CA LEU A 264 -15.31 -43.25 -6.19
C LEU A 264 -14.21 -43.72 -5.23
#